data_AF-A0AAE1YZC9-F1
#
_entry.id   AF-A0AAE1YZC9-F1
#
_cell.length_a   1.000
_cell.length_b   1.000
_cell.length_c   1.000
_cell.angle_alpha   90.00
_cell.angle_beta   90.00
_cell.angle_gamma   90.00
#
_symmetry.space_group_name_H-M   'P 1'
#
loop_
_entity.id
_entity.type
_entity.pdbx_description
1 polymer ?
#
loop_
_entity_poly.entity_id
_entity_poly.type
_entity_poly.pdbx_seq_one_letter_code
_entity_poly.pdbx_strand_id
1 'polypeptide(L)'
;MSRRKVVFGRRANGFLKKANELSVLCGVNIGIVIHKQGGENNAILWPSSEIFGQRLHTFLDFSNLKRAKKMVIHVKYLEKMISMDTEYLLKSTKRTELKESQQLLNELHQ
;
A
#
# COMPACT_ATOMS: atom_id res chain seq x y z
N MET A 1 -4.19 -10.06 28.87
CA MET A 1 -4.51 -9.26 27.66
C MET A 1 -4.77 -10.20 26.48
N SER A 2 -5.73 -9.90 25.61
CA SER A 2 -5.97 -10.68 24.39
C SER A 2 -4.77 -10.64 23.43
N ARG A 3 -4.48 -11.77 22.75
CA ARG A 3 -3.46 -11.87 21.67
C ARG A 3 -3.59 -10.73 20.66
N ARG A 4 -4.82 -10.34 20.32
CA ARG A 4 -5.07 -9.24 19.38
C ARG A 4 -4.52 -7.89 19.88
N LYS A 5 -4.68 -7.58 21.17
CA LYS A 5 -4.22 -6.31 21.77
C LYS A 5 -2.68 -6.22 21.75
N VAL A 6 -2.01 -7.34 22.03
CA VAL A 6 -0.54 -7.43 21.98
C VAL A 6 -0.02 -7.26 20.56
N VAL A 7 -0.60 -7.97 19.59
CA VAL A 7 -0.22 -7.87 18.17
C VAL A 7 -0.49 -6.46 17.64
N PHE A 8 -1.64 -5.87 17.96
CA PHE A 8 -1.99 -4.50 17.59
C PHE A 8 -0.94 -3.50 18.09
N GLY A 9 -0.59 -3.53 19.38
CA GLY A 9 0.41 -2.60 19.93
C GLY A 9 1.77 -2.71 19.23
N ARG A 10 2.25 -3.94 18.98
CA ARG A 10 3.51 -4.17 18.28
C ARG A 10 3.47 -3.68 16.82
N ARG A 11 2.41 -4.02 16.08
CA ARG A 11 2.25 -3.67 14.66
C ARG A 11 2.02 -2.17 14.47
N ALA A 12 1.18 -1.55 15.29
CA ALA A 12 0.93 -0.11 15.24
C ALA A 12 2.22 0.67 15.53
N ASN A 13 2.99 0.30 16.56
CA ASN A 13 4.26 0.96 16.85
C ASN A 13 5.27 0.82 15.70
N GLY A 14 5.42 -0.40 15.15
CA GLY A 14 6.29 -0.63 13.99
C GLY A 14 5.87 0.18 12.75
N PHE A 15 4.56 0.29 12.51
CA PHE A 15 4.01 1.09 11.40
C PHE A 15 4.30 2.58 11.55
N LEU A 16 4.07 3.15 12.74
CA LEU A 16 4.36 4.56 13.02
C LEU A 16 5.86 4.87 12.93
N LYS A 17 6.73 3.95 13.36
CA LYS A 17 8.18 4.10 13.17
C LYS A 17 8.55 4.19 11.69
N LYS A 18 7.97 3.33 10.85
CA LYS A 18 8.19 3.37 9.39
C LYS A 18 7.64 4.64 8.74
N ALA A 19 6.50 5.12 9.20
CA ALA A 19 5.97 6.41 8.76
C ALA A 19 6.90 7.58 9.14
N ASN A 20 7.48 7.55 10.33
CA ASN A 20 8.45 8.56 10.75
C ASN A 20 9.72 8.52 9.89
N GLU A 21 10.29 7.33 9.67
CA GLU A 21 11.44 7.12 8.78
C GLU A 21 11.15 7.70 7.39
N LEU A 22 9.98 7.40 6.80
CA LEU A 22 9.59 7.92 5.48
C LEU A 22 9.41 9.44 5.47
N SER A 23 8.79 10.01 6.52
CA SER A 23 8.59 11.44 6.65
C SER A 23 9.93 12.19 6.68
N VAL A 24 10.89 11.68 7.45
CA VAL A 24 12.23 12.27 7.59
C VAL A 24 13.05 12.09 6.32
N LEU A 25 13.14 10.88 5.77
CA LEU A 25 13.99 10.57 4.62
C LEU A 25 13.52 11.24 3.34
N CYS A 26 12.21 11.38 3.14
CA CYS A 26 11.64 11.94 1.92
C CYS A 26 11.16 13.39 2.07
N GLY A 27 11.24 13.98 3.26
CA GLY A 27 10.78 15.36 3.51
C GLY A 27 9.27 15.54 3.28
N VAL A 28 8.47 14.52 3.57
CA VAL A 28 7.01 14.53 3.31
C VAL A 28 6.21 14.61 4.61
N ASN A 29 5.10 15.35 4.57
CA ASN A 29 4.13 15.41 5.66
C ASN A 29 3.21 14.19 5.64
N ILE A 30 3.13 13.45 6.75
CA ILE A 30 2.32 12.22 6.86
C ILE A 30 1.36 12.32 8.05
N GLY A 31 0.06 12.18 7.81
CA GLY A 31 -0.95 12.05 8.86
C GLY A 31 -1.49 10.62 8.92
N ILE A 32 -1.58 10.03 10.11
CA ILE A 32 -2.11 8.67 10.29
C ILE A 32 -3.20 8.67 11.35
N VAL A 33 -4.33 8.03 11.02
CA VAL A 33 -5.40 7.66 11.94
C VAL A 33 -5.51 6.14 12.02
N ILE A 34 -5.47 5.57 13.22
CA ILE A 34 -5.67 4.13 13.45
C ILE A 34 -6.80 3.93 14.43
N HIS A 35 -7.92 3.38 13.96
CA HIS A 35 -9.04 3.02 14.82
C HIS A 35 -8.75 1.73 15.61
N LYS A 36 -8.86 1.83 16.93
CA LYS A 36 -8.86 0.74 17.90
C LYS A 36 -10.27 0.23 18.07
N GLN A 37 -10.39 -1.02 18.52
CA GLN A 37 -11.67 -1.57 18.91
C GLN A 37 -11.91 -1.38 20.41
N GLY A 38 -13.05 -0.77 20.76
CA GLY A 38 -13.64 -0.74 22.10
C GLY A 38 -13.59 0.63 22.81
N GLY A 39 -14.77 1.27 22.99
CA GLY A 39 -15.04 2.37 23.94
C GLY A 39 -14.43 3.75 23.62
N GLU A 40 -14.81 4.81 24.34
CA GLU A 40 -14.39 6.19 23.99
C GLU A 40 -12.86 6.38 23.86
N ASN A 41 -12.45 7.29 22.96
CA ASN A 41 -11.06 7.57 22.58
C ASN A 41 -10.36 6.46 21.76
N ASN A 42 -11.09 5.97 20.76
CA ASN A 42 -10.75 4.82 19.91
C ASN A 42 -9.70 5.05 18.82
N ALA A 43 -8.95 6.15 18.78
CA ALA A 43 -8.02 6.40 17.68
C ALA A 43 -6.60 6.70 18.15
N ILE A 44 -5.61 6.25 17.38
CA ILE A 44 -4.27 6.85 17.41
C ILE A 44 -4.25 7.90 16.31
N LEU A 45 -3.95 9.15 16.70
CA LEU A 45 -3.66 10.26 15.79
C LEU A 45 -2.17 10.53 15.86
N TRP A 46 -1.47 10.37 14.75
CA TRP A 46 -0.02 10.52 14.67
C TRP A 46 0.34 11.62 13.65
N PRO A 47 1.36 12.46 13.89
CA PRO A 47 2.38 12.40 14.96
C PRO A 47 1.91 12.75 16.37
N SER A 48 1.15 13.84 16.47
CA SER A 48 0.39 14.24 17.65
C SER A 48 -1.00 14.65 17.17
N SER A 49 -1.97 14.74 18.08
CA SER A 49 -3.34 15.16 17.72
C SER A 49 -3.35 16.53 17.01
N GLU A 50 -2.53 17.47 17.48
CA GLU A 50 -2.40 18.81 16.92
C GLU A 50 -1.79 18.81 15.52
N ILE A 51 -0.62 18.18 15.35
CA ILE A 51 0.08 18.13 14.06
C ILE A 51 -0.76 17.35 13.04
N PHE A 52 -1.41 16.27 13.48
CA PHE A 52 -2.36 15.54 12.65
C PHE A 52 -3.51 16.44 12.20
N GLY A 53 -4.09 17.24 13.10
CA GLY A 53 -5.15 18.20 12.78
C GLY A 53 -4.73 19.22 11.73
N GLN A 54 -3.55 19.82 11.86
CA GLN A 54 -3.00 20.76 10.87
C GLN A 54 -2.80 20.10 9.50
N ARG A 55 -2.24 18.88 9.48
CA ARG A 55 -2.06 18.09 8.24
C ARG A 55 -3.40 17.70 7.62
N LEU A 56 -4.39 17.35 8.44
CA LEU A 56 -5.73 17.02 7.99
C LEU A 56 -6.44 18.24 7.39
N HIS A 57 -6.33 19.41 8.01
CA HIS A 57 -6.87 20.66 7.46
C HIS A 57 -6.28 20.93 6.07
N THR A 58 -4.94 20.91 5.97
CA THR A 58 -4.23 21.08 4.69
C THR A 58 -4.68 20.05 3.65
N PHE A 59 -4.90 18.81 4.07
CA PHE A 59 -5.44 17.76 3.19
C PHE A 59 -6.88 18.07 2.76
N LEU A 60 -7.71 18.60 3.66
CA LEU A 60 -9.09 18.92 3.41
C LEU A 60 -9.27 20.15 2.50
N ASP A 61 -8.30 21.05 2.48
CA ASP A 61 -8.25 22.20 1.57
C ASP A 61 -8.13 21.78 0.09
N PHE A 62 -7.64 20.57 -0.20
CA PHE A 62 -7.68 20.05 -1.56
C PHE A 62 -9.10 19.65 -1.99
N SER A 63 -9.48 20.06 -3.20
CA SER A 63 -10.75 19.66 -3.83
C SER A 63 -10.95 18.14 -3.83
N ASN A 64 -12.20 17.69 -3.71
CA ASN A 64 -12.57 16.27 -3.76
C ASN A 64 -11.95 15.52 -4.95
N LEU A 65 -11.95 16.12 -6.15
CA LEU A 65 -11.40 15.51 -7.36
C LEU A 65 -9.88 15.26 -7.26
N LYS A 66 -9.11 16.23 -6.76
CA LYS A 66 -7.66 16.07 -6.53
C LYS A 66 -7.37 14.97 -5.51
N ARG A 67 -8.17 14.89 -4.44
CA ARG A 67 -8.02 13.84 -3.41
C ARG A 67 -8.35 12.47 -3.97
N ALA A 68 -9.52 12.32 -4.61
CA ALA A 68 -9.99 11.06 -5.17
C ALA A 68 -9.02 10.49 -6.22
N LYS A 69 -8.44 11.36 -7.07
CA LYS A 69 -7.47 10.95 -8.10
C LYS A 69 -6.20 10.30 -7.52
N LYS A 70 -5.75 10.73 -6.34
CA LYS A 70 -4.54 10.22 -5.67
C LYS A 70 -4.85 9.22 -4.55
N MET A 71 -6.12 8.95 -4.28
CA MET A 71 -6.53 8.06 -3.20
C MET A 71 -6.28 6.60 -3.57
N VAL A 72 -5.65 5.86 -2.66
CA VAL A 72 -5.40 4.43 -2.79
C VAL A 72 -6.18 3.71 -1.69
N ILE A 73 -7.00 2.74 -2.07
CA ILE A 73 -7.70 1.84 -1.14
C ILE A 73 -7.03 0.48 -1.22
N HIS A 74 -6.81 -0.19 -0.09
CA HIS A 74 -6.10 -1.47 -0.05
C HIS A 74 -6.67 -2.53 -1.00
N VAL A 75 -8.00 -2.65 -1.10
CA VAL A 75 -8.65 -3.59 -2.03
C VAL A 75 -8.29 -3.27 -3.48
N LYS A 76 -8.46 -2.01 -3.90
CA LYS A 76 -8.08 -1.54 -5.25
C LYS A 76 -6.60 -1.72 -5.55
N TYR A 77 -5.74 -1.53 -4.56
CA TYR A 77 -4.31 -1.77 -4.70
C TYR A 77 -4.00 -3.25 -4.95
N LEU A 78 -4.61 -4.15 -4.18
CA LEU A 78 -4.44 -5.60 -4.35
C LEU A 78 -4.96 -6.08 -5.71
N GLU A 79 -6.15 -5.62 -6.12
CA GLU A 79 -6.71 -5.92 -7.44
C GLU A 79 -5.77 -5.48 -8.57
N LYS A 80 -5.20 -4.27 -8.45
CA LYS A 80 -4.21 -3.76 -9.42
C LYS A 80 -2.96 -4.64 -9.46
N MET A 81 -2.41 -5.02 -8.31
CA MET A 81 -1.21 -5.87 -8.26
C MET A 81 -1.47 -7.24 -8.89
N ILE A 82 -2.60 -7.89 -8.57
CA ILE A 82 -3.00 -9.17 -9.16
C ILE A 82 -3.13 -9.05 -10.68
N SER A 83 -3.77 -7.98 -11.17
CA SER A 83 -3.90 -7.72 -12.59
C SER A 83 -2.54 -7.54 -13.28
N MET A 84 -1.61 -6.80 -12.68
CA MET A 84 -0.26 -6.61 -13.21
C MET A 84 0.52 -7.93 -13.27
N ASP A 85 0.45 -8.73 -12.20
CA ASP A 85 1.13 -10.03 -12.15
C ASP A 85 0.53 -11.01 -13.16
N THR A 86 -0.80 -11.01 -13.34
CA THR A 86 -1.49 -11.83 -14.34
C THR A 86 -1.06 -11.47 -15.76
N GLU A 87 -0.98 -10.17 -16.08
CA GLU A 87 -0.53 -9.70 -17.39
C GLU A 87 0.94 -10.07 -17.64
N TYR A 88 1.80 -9.92 -16.62
CA TYR A 88 3.20 -10.32 -16.70
C TYR A 88 3.34 -11.82 -16.98
N LEU A 89 2.60 -12.66 -16.27
CA LEU A 89 2.60 -14.11 -16.46
C LEU A 89 2.15 -14.49 -17.86
N LEU A 90 1.04 -13.93 -18.35
CA LEU A 90 0.55 -14.19 -19.72
C LEU A 90 1.59 -13.84 -20.80
N LYS A 91 2.30 -12.72 -20.65
CA LYS A 91 3.37 -12.33 -21.57
C LYS A 91 4.56 -13.27 -21.49
N SER A 92 4.92 -13.71 -20.29
CA SER A 92 6.02 -14.66 -20.09
C SER A 92 5.72 -16.02 -20.71
N THR A 93 4.52 -16.56 -20.47
CA THR A 93 4.08 -17.85 -21.04
C THR A 93 4.14 -17.84 -22.56
N LYS A 94 3.55 -16.82 -23.22
CA LYS A 94 3.59 -16.69 -24.68
C LYS A 94 5.01 -16.64 -25.25
N ARG A 95 5.94 -15.98 -24.53
CA ARG A 95 7.36 -15.92 -24.94
C ARG A 95 8.04 -17.27 -24.81
N THR A 96 7.70 -18.04 -23.77
CA THR A 96 8.21 -19.41 -23.58
C THR A 96 7.70 -20.33 -24.69
N GLU A 97 6.40 -20.34 -24.95
CA GLU A 97 5.77 -21.15 -26.02
C GLU A 97 6.39 -20.87 -27.40
N LEU A 98 6.64 -19.60 -27.73
CA LEU A 98 7.28 -19.22 -29.00
C LEU A 98 8.72 -19.74 -29.09
N LYS A 99 9.48 -19.65 -28.00
CA LYS A 99 10.87 -20.16 -27.95
C LYS A 99 10.91 -21.67 -28.10
N GLU A 100 10.01 -22.38 -27.43
CA GLU A 100 9.87 -23.84 -27.55
C GLU A 100 9.52 -24.24 -28.99
N SER A 101 8.56 -23.54 -29.62
CA SER A 101 8.21 -23.78 -31.03
C SER A 101 9.38 -23.55 -31.99
N GLN A 102 10.15 -22.48 -31.78
CA GLN A 102 11.34 -22.19 -32.60
C GLN A 102 12.44 -23.26 -32.40
N GLN A 103 12.61 -23.75 -31.17
CA GLN A 103 13.58 -24.80 -30.88
C GLN A 103 13.20 -26.10 -31.60
N LEU A 104 11.93 -26.51 -31.51
CA LEU A 104 11.43 -27.71 -32.21
C LEU A 104 11.60 -27.59 -33.73
N LEU A 105 11.34 -26.42 -34.33
CA LEU A 105 11.57 -26.19 -35.75
C LEU A 105 13.05 -26.34 -36.14
N ASN A 106 13.96 -25.83 -35.31
CA ASN A 106 15.39 -25.95 -35.57
C ASN A 106 15.88 -27.40 -35.49
N GLU A 107 15.30 -28.21 -34.59
CA GLU A 107 15.62 -29.64 -34.45
C GLU A 107 15.14 -30.47 -35.65
N LEU A 108 14.06 -30.06 -36.34
CA LEU A 108 13.56 -30.75 -37.55
C LEU A 108 14.37 -30.45 -38.82
N HIS A 109 15.17 -29.38 -38.83
CA HIS A 109 16.00 -28.97 -39.96
C HIS A 109 17.47 -29.41 -39.84
N GLN A 110 17.81 -30.23 -38.84
CA GLN A 110 19.08 -30.94 -38.69
C GLN A 110 18.95 -32.40 -39.12
#